data_AF-B5M738-F1
#
_entry.id   AF-B5M738-F1
#
_cell.length_a   1.000
_cell.length_b   1.000
_cell.length_c   1.000
_cell.angle_alpha   90.00
_cell.angle_beta   90.00
_cell.angle_gamma   90.00
#
_symmetry.space_group_name_H-M   'P 1'
#
loop_
_entity.id
_entity.type
_entity.pdbx_description
1 polymer ?
#
loop_
_entity_poly.entity_id
_entity_poly.type
_entity_poly.pdbx_seq_one_letter_code
_entity_poly.pdbx_strand_id
1 'polypeptide(L)' 'MITDIQLAVFANALGVSLFLLVVLYHYLSVNNPKKSD' A
#
# COMPACT_ATOMS: atom_id res chain seq x y z
N MET A 1 -20.45 18.04 4.46
CA MET A 1 -19.40 18.55 3.58
C MET A 1 -18.07 18.08 4.16
N ILE A 2 -17.32 17.27 3.42
CA ILE A 2 -15.95 16.92 3.81
C ILE A 2 -15.10 18.19 3.70
N THR A 3 -14.27 18.50 4.70
CA THR A 3 -13.38 19.66 4.61
C THR A 3 -12.09 19.29 3.88
N ASP A 4 -11.42 20.27 3.27
CA ASP A 4 -10.17 20.04 2.53
C ASP A 4 -9.10 19.36 3.39
N ILE A 5 -9.06 19.68 4.68
CA ILE A 5 -8.15 19.09 5.65
C ILE A 5 -8.48 17.61 5.88
N GLN A 6 -9.76 17.25 6.01
CA GLN A 6 -10.19 15.86 6.17
C GLN A 6 -9.86 15.04 4.92
N LEU A 7 -10.07 15.62 3.74
CA LEU A 7 -9.73 14.96 2.47
C LEU A 7 -8.22 14.80 2.30
N ALA A 8 -7.42 15.80 2.67
CA ALA A 8 -5.96 15.72 2.62
C ALA A 8 -5.42 14.65 3.57
N VAL A 9 -5.92 14.57 4.81
CA VAL A 9 -5.51 13.53 5.76
C VAL A 9 -5.91 12.14 5.24
N PHE A 10 -7.11 12.00 4.70
CA PHE A 10 -7.58 10.74 4.11
C PHE A 10 -6.74 10.31 2.91
N ALA A 11 -6.43 11.22 1.99
CA ALA A 11 -5.58 10.95 0.83
C ALA A 11 -4.15 10.54 1.23
N ASN A 12 -3.57 11.20 2.23
CA ASN A 12 -2.25 10.83 2.75
C ASN A 12 -2.27 9.45 3.43
N ALA A 13 -3.30 9.16 4.24
CA ALA A 13 -3.44 7.85 4.88
C ALA A 13 -3.63 6.72 3.85
N LEU A 14 -4.44 6.96 2.81
CA LEU A 14 -4.59 6.03 1.69
C LEU A 14 -3.29 5.86 0.91
N GLY A 15 -2.57 6.95 0.61
CA GLY A 15 -1.29 6.91 -0.09
C GLY A 15 -0.24 6.07 0.64
N VAL A 16 -0.10 6.27 1.95
CA VAL A 16 0.81 5.49 2.80
C VAL A 16 0.39 4.01 2.83
N SER A 17 -0.92 3.74 2.97
CA SER A 17 -1.45 2.37 2.99
C SER A 17 -1.19 1.63 1.67
N LEU A 18 -1.40 2.29 0.53
CA LEU A 18 -1.12 1.73 -0.79
C LEU A 18 0.37 1.47 -0.99
N PHE A 19 1.23 2.39 -0.57
CA PHE A 19 2.68 2.20 -0.64
C PHE A 19 3.14 1.00 0.20
N LEU A 20 2.63 0.86 1.42
CA LEU A 20 2.93 -0.30 2.28
C LEU A 20 2.45 -1.61 1.65
N LEU A 21 1.27 -1.61 1.03
CA LEU A 21 0.74 -2.78 0.34
C LEU A 21 1.62 -3.19 -0.84
N VAL A 22 2.11 -2.23 -1.64
CA VAL A 22 3.03 -2.51 -2.76
C VAL A 22 4.34 -3.10 -2.27
N VAL A 23 4.94 -2.53 -1.20
CA VAL A 23 6.17 -3.07 -0.61
C VAL A 23 5.95 -4.47 -0.07
N LEU A 24 4.85 -4.71 0.62
CA LEU A 24 4.49 -6.04 1.12
C LEU A 24 4.30 -7.03 -0.04
N TYR A 25 3.59 -6.64 -1.10
CA TYR A 25 3.42 -7.47 -2.29
C TYR A 25 4.76 -7.82 -2.93
N HIS A 26 5.69 -6.86 -3.04
CA HIS A 26 7.01 -7.11 -3.58
C HIS A 26 7.82 -8.06 -2.68
N TYR A 27 7.78 -7.84 -1.37
CA TYR A 27 8.40 -8.74 -0.40
C TYR A 27 7.86 -10.16 -0.51
N LEU A 28 6.54 -10.32 -0.55
CA LEU A 28 5.90 -11.61 -0.73
C LEU A 28 6.25 -12.23 -2.09
N SER A 29 6.29 -11.46 -3.18
CA SER A 29 6.62 -12.00 -4.50
C SER A 29 8.06 -12.47 -4.61
N VAL A 30 9.00 -11.85 -3.90
CA VAL A 30 10.41 -12.26 -3.88
C VAL A 30 10.62 -13.40 -2.88
N ASN A 31 9.98 -13.32 -1.73
CA ASN A 31 10.14 -14.28 -0.63
C ASN A 31 9.25 -15.51 -0.75
N ASN A 32 8.30 -15.53 -1.69
CA ASN A 32 7.58 -16.74 -2.02
C ASN A 32 8.44 -17.47 -3.06
N PRO A 33 9.16 -18.55 -2.67
CA PRO A 33 9.85 -19.37 -3.65
C PRO A 33 8.75 -19.87 -4.57
N LYS A 34 8.70 -19.36 -5.81
CA LYS A 34 8.01 -20.07 -6.88
C LYS A 34 8.47 -21.50 -6.70
N LYS A 35 7.53 -22.44 -6.54
CA LYS A 35 7.78 -23.85 -6.76
C LYS A 35 8.42 -23.90 -8.14
N SER A 36 9.74 -23.87 -8.17
CA SER A 36 10.54 -24.19 -9.33
C SER A 36 10.08 -25.60 -9.67
N ASP A 37 9.54 -25.76 -10.87
CA ASP A 37 9.22 -27.06 -11.46
C ASP A 37 10.21 -28.16 -11.04
#